data_AF-A0A496SK01-F1
#
_entry.id   AF-A0A496SK01-F1
#
_cell.length_a   1.000
_cell.length_b   1.000
_cell.length_c   1.000
_cell.angle_alpha   90.00
_cell.angle_beta   90.00
_cell.angle_gamma   90.00
#
_symmetry.space_group_name_H-M   'P 1'
#
loop_
_entity.id
_entity.type
_entity.pdbx_description
1 polymer ?
#
loop_
_entity_poly.entity_id
_entity_poly.type
_entity_poly.pdbx_seq_one_letter_code
_entity_poly.pdbx_strand_id
1 'polypeptide(L)'
;MKKIWMIMGLIGVMVLFSDCTRVDYARDVDCVGPNWTSDNKVEFFKVERIWKHSKNFYSERTDLVSEKSWLCEINADGTGFKEIGLVFDDVHQWINTSSSAGEWVVFDNVTEIDNVTNSFVDGEIWIIKRDGTGLRKVGRGLNPDFSPDASKIVYEKPDSGIWIMDRDGTDYRQILDEGMGVYPSWSPDGSQIAYVSGSLYIIDTIGNIMDTVFIRTRGNPPDWGPVDSNAICITNIYMYPPGAYYPSIVYLETGKVDTLGFEAYSKICWSPLGTRFISRDENGYFIIKRDGTNKWYLKDKIEGGGK
;
A
#
# COMPACT_ATOMS: atom_id res chain seq x y z
N MET A 1 -36.25 -14.58 62.96
CA MET A 1 -35.63 -15.57 62.05
C MET A 1 -36.08 -15.51 60.58
N LYS A 2 -36.96 -14.57 60.14
CA LYS A 2 -37.44 -14.49 58.75
C LYS A 2 -36.77 -13.41 57.85
N LYS A 3 -35.67 -12.78 58.28
CA LYS A 3 -34.99 -11.70 57.51
C LYS A 3 -33.63 -12.07 56.91
N ILE A 4 -33.16 -13.32 57.04
CA ILE A 4 -31.85 -13.75 56.53
C ILE A 4 -31.94 -14.49 55.18
N TRP A 5 -33.12 -14.98 54.79
CA TRP A 5 -33.28 -15.78 53.56
C TRP A 5 -33.51 -14.95 52.27
N MET A 6 -33.77 -13.64 52.38
CA MET A 6 -34.06 -12.81 51.20
C MET A 6 -32.81 -12.14 50.59
N ILE A 7 -31.67 -12.19 51.26
CA ILE A 7 -30.39 -11.66 50.74
C ILE A 7 -29.60 -12.75 50.01
N MET A 8 -29.76 -14.03 50.35
CA MET A 8 -29.09 -15.13 49.64
C MET A 8 -29.75 -15.49 48.29
N GLY A 9 -31.04 -15.18 48.09
CA GLY A 9 -31.73 -15.42 46.82
C GLY A 9 -31.35 -14.44 45.69
N LEU A 10 -31.03 -13.19 46.02
CA LEU A 10 -30.58 -12.21 45.01
C LEU A 10 -29.11 -12.41 44.63
N ILE A 11 -28.26 -12.80 45.59
CA ILE A 11 -26.84 -13.08 45.33
C ILE A 11 -26.71 -14.40 44.53
N GLY A 12 -27.53 -15.41 44.81
CA GLY A 12 -27.53 -16.67 44.05
C GLY A 12 -28.00 -16.57 42.59
N VAL A 13 -28.90 -15.63 42.27
CA VAL A 13 -29.37 -15.40 40.89
C VAL A 13 -28.40 -14.54 40.08
N MET A 14 -27.63 -13.65 40.72
CA MET A 14 -26.55 -12.90 40.04
C MET A 14 -25.32 -13.76 39.72
N VAL A 15 -25.00 -14.75 40.56
CA VAL A 15 -23.80 -15.60 40.34
C VAL A 15 -23.99 -16.59 39.18
N LEU A 16 -25.21 -17.03 38.88
CA LEU A 16 -25.48 -18.01 37.82
C LEU A 16 -25.32 -17.49 36.38
N PHE A 17 -25.24 -16.16 36.17
CA PHE A 17 -25.01 -15.56 34.85
C PHE A 17 -23.65 -14.89 34.70
N SER A 18 -22.80 -14.94 35.73
CA SER A 18 -21.50 -14.24 35.73
C SER A 18 -20.50 -14.82 34.71
N ASP A 19 -20.70 -16.07 34.25
CA ASP A 19 -19.83 -16.76 33.29
C ASP A 19 -20.39 -16.85 31.85
N CYS A 20 -21.57 -16.27 31.57
CA CYS A 20 -22.10 -16.25 30.21
C CYS A 20 -21.34 -15.24 29.34
N THR A 21 -20.43 -15.74 28.49
CA THR A 21 -19.76 -14.94 27.46
C THR A 21 -20.49 -15.12 26.13
N ARG A 22 -21.04 -14.04 25.59
CA ARG A 22 -21.50 -13.99 24.20
C ARG A 22 -20.28 -13.87 23.29
N VAL A 23 -20.22 -14.72 22.27
CA VAL A 23 -19.18 -14.67 21.23
C VAL A 23 -19.85 -14.48 19.88
N ASP A 24 -19.37 -13.52 19.10
CA ASP A 24 -19.72 -13.33 17.70
C ASP A 24 -18.48 -13.08 16.85
N TYR A 25 -18.62 -13.30 15.54
CA TYR A 25 -17.55 -13.16 14.58
C TYR A 25 -17.94 -12.15 13.50
N ALA A 26 -17.01 -11.28 13.16
CA ALA A 26 -17.12 -10.34 12.05
C ALA A 26 -16.05 -10.64 11.00
N ARG A 27 -16.42 -10.52 9.73
CA ARG A 27 -15.51 -10.63 8.59
C ARG A 27 -15.37 -9.26 7.95
N ASP A 28 -14.14 -8.87 7.68
CA ASP A 28 -13.77 -7.64 6.98
C ASP A 28 -12.87 -7.98 5.79
N VAL A 29 -13.06 -7.28 4.67
CA VAL A 29 -12.28 -7.46 3.44
C VAL A 29 -11.79 -6.11 2.96
N ASP A 30 -10.47 -6.02 2.76
CA ASP A 30 -9.80 -4.81 2.31
C ASP A 30 -8.91 -5.09 1.08
N CYS A 31 -8.42 -4.04 0.46
CA CYS A 31 -7.42 -4.09 -0.60
C CYS A 31 -6.24 -3.18 -0.27
N VAL A 32 -5.02 -3.66 -0.46
CA VAL A 32 -3.79 -2.93 -0.15
C VAL A 32 -2.77 -3.03 -1.27
N GLY A 33 -1.87 -2.04 -1.32
CA GLY A 33 -0.77 -1.97 -2.28
C GLY A 33 -1.15 -2.17 -3.75
N PRO A 34 -2.21 -1.54 -4.30
CA PRO A 34 -2.52 -1.69 -5.71
C PRO A 34 -1.46 -1.02 -6.61
N ASN A 35 -1.10 -1.67 -7.71
CA ASN A 35 -0.24 -1.09 -8.73
C ASN A 35 -0.62 -1.58 -10.15
N TRP A 36 -0.04 -0.95 -11.16
CA TRP A 36 -0.23 -1.31 -12.55
C TRP A 36 0.78 -2.36 -12.99
N THR A 37 0.24 -3.38 -13.65
CA THR A 37 1.01 -4.35 -14.44
C THR A 37 1.44 -3.75 -15.78
N SER A 38 2.50 -4.29 -16.38
CA SER A 38 2.98 -3.89 -17.71
C SER A 38 1.97 -4.12 -18.85
N ASP A 39 1.01 -5.05 -18.69
CA ASP A 39 -0.11 -5.28 -19.62
C ASP A 39 -1.37 -4.46 -19.28
N ASN A 40 -1.21 -3.40 -18.48
CA ASN A 40 -2.24 -2.39 -18.16
C ASN A 40 -3.48 -2.97 -17.45
N LYS A 41 -3.26 -3.97 -16.60
CA LYS A 41 -4.17 -4.41 -15.54
C LYS A 41 -3.73 -3.86 -14.19
N VAL A 42 -4.59 -3.99 -13.19
CA VAL A 42 -4.29 -3.61 -11.81
C VAL A 42 -4.03 -4.89 -11.01
N GLU A 43 -2.87 -4.99 -10.38
CA GLU A 43 -2.65 -5.95 -9.30
C GLU A 43 -2.85 -5.28 -7.95
N PHE A 44 -3.19 -6.07 -6.94
CA PHE A 44 -3.33 -5.62 -5.56
C PHE A 44 -3.40 -6.83 -4.63
N PHE A 45 -3.35 -6.59 -3.33
CA PHE A 45 -3.54 -7.63 -2.32
C PHE A 45 -4.92 -7.48 -1.69
N LYS A 46 -5.76 -8.51 -1.82
CA LYS A 46 -7.00 -8.62 -1.04
C LYS A 46 -6.62 -9.14 0.34
N VAL A 47 -7.06 -8.48 1.41
CA VAL A 47 -6.85 -8.91 2.79
C VAL A 47 -8.19 -9.24 3.42
N GLU A 48 -8.34 -10.44 3.95
CA GLU A 48 -9.52 -10.86 4.70
C GLU A 48 -9.16 -11.03 6.17
N ARG A 49 -9.95 -10.43 7.05
CA ARG A 49 -9.80 -10.48 8.50
C ARG A 49 -11.04 -11.08 9.14
N ILE A 50 -10.82 -11.97 10.10
CA ILE A 50 -11.87 -12.50 10.97
C ILE A 50 -11.61 -11.99 12.39
N TRP A 51 -12.57 -11.24 12.90
CA TRP A 51 -12.57 -10.68 14.24
C TRP A 51 -13.50 -11.51 15.13
N LYS A 52 -13.04 -11.83 16.34
CA LYS A 52 -13.84 -12.44 17.39
C LYS A 52 -14.19 -11.39 18.43
N HIS A 53 -15.47 -11.11 18.59
CA HIS A 53 -15.98 -10.27 19.66
C HIS A 53 -16.49 -11.14 20.80
N SER A 54 -15.97 -10.91 22.01
CA SER A 54 -16.35 -11.63 23.22
C SER A 54 -16.83 -10.63 24.26
N LYS A 55 -18.07 -10.81 24.73
CA LYS A 55 -18.70 -9.91 25.71
C LYS A 55 -19.29 -10.70 26.86
N ASN A 56 -18.87 -10.37 28.07
CA ASN A 56 -19.46 -10.86 29.31
C ASN A 56 -19.95 -9.67 30.15
N PHE A 57 -20.36 -9.92 31.39
CA PHE A 57 -20.91 -8.86 32.26
C PHE A 57 -19.88 -7.78 32.64
N TYR A 58 -18.59 -8.10 32.63
CA TYR A 58 -17.53 -7.24 33.15
C TYR A 58 -16.59 -6.67 32.08
N SER A 59 -16.60 -7.23 30.87
CA SER A 59 -15.63 -6.93 29.83
C SER A 59 -16.18 -7.17 28.43
N GLU A 60 -15.63 -6.42 27.49
CA GLU A 60 -15.81 -6.60 26.05
C GLU A 60 -14.41 -6.63 25.42
N ARG A 61 -14.18 -7.60 24.54
CA ARG A 61 -12.89 -7.83 23.90
C ARG A 61 -13.10 -8.15 22.43
N THR A 62 -12.24 -7.56 21.59
CA THR A 62 -12.17 -7.82 20.16
C THR A 62 -10.78 -8.34 19.84
N ASP A 63 -10.70 -9.53 19.26
CA ASP A 63 -9.44 -10.16 18.87
C ASP A 63 -9.44 -10.44 17.37
N LEU A 64 -8.34 -10.08 16.68
CA LEU A 64 -8.08 -10.57 15.33
C LEU A 64 -7.66 -12.04 15.45
N VAL A 65 -8.44 -12.95 14.87
CA VAL A 65 -8.19 -14.40 15.00
C VAL A 65 -7.74 -15.06 13.70
N SER A 66 -7.93 -14.38 12.57
CA SER A 66 -7.41 -14.81 11.27
C SER A 66 -7.19 -13.59 10.41
N GLU A 67 -6.09 -13.57 9.68
CA GLU A 67 -5.82 -12.64 8.60
C GLU A 67 -5.21 -13.44 7.45
N LYS A 68 -5.70 -13.22 6.24
CA LYS A 68 -5.20 -13.86 5.03
C LYS A 68 -5.09 -12.83 3.93
N SER A 69 -4.03 -12.91 3.14
CA SER A 69 -3.76 -11.99 2.05
C SER A 69 -3.59 -12.75 0.74
N TRP A 70 -4.22 -12.29 -0.34
CA TRP A 70 -4.13 -12.90 -1.67
C TRP A 70 -3.68 -11.89 -2.70
N LEU A 71 -2.75 -12.30 -3.57
CA LEU A 71 -2.48 -11.56 -4.79
C LEU A 71 -3.70 -11.66 -5.69
N CYS A 72 -4.16 -10.51 -6.19
CA CYS A 72 -5.32 -10.38 -7.06
C CYS A 72 -4.98 -9.54 -8.29
N GLU A 73 -5.75 -9.75 -9.35
CA GLU A 73 -5.65 -8.99 -10.59
C GLU A 73 -7.04 -8.62 -11.11
N ILE A 74 -7.16 -7.44 -11.71
CA ILE A 74 -8.39 -6.97 -12.36
C ILE A 74 -8.08 -6.08 -13.56
N ASN A 75 -8.94 -6.08 -14.58
CA ASN A 75 -8.79 -5.18 -15.72
C ASN A 75 -8.97 -3.71 -15.29
N ALA A 76 -8.35 -2.79 -16.02
CA ALA A 76 -8.43 -1.35 -15.77
C ALA A 76 -9.85 -0.75 -15.82
N ASP A 77 -10.80 -1.45 -16.45
CA ASP A 77 -12.21 -1.09 -16.51
C ASP A 77 -13.04 -1.68 -15.36
N GLY A 78 -12.41 -2.42 -14.45
CA GLY A 78 -13.04 -3.05 -13.29
C GLY A 78 -13.73 -4.37 -13.61
N THR A 79 -13.42 -5.00 -14.75
CA THR A 79 -13.91 -6.35 -15.12
C THR A 79 -12.83 -7.42 -14.89
N GLY A 80 -13.21 -8.69 -14.94
CA GLY A 80 -12.24 -9.80 -14.96
C GLY A 80 -11.44 -9.98 -13.67
N PHE A 81 -12.03 -9.66 -12.51
CA PHE A 81 -11.41 -9.90 -11.21
C PHE A 81 -11.00 -11.37 -11.05
N LYS A 82 -9.77 -11.58 -10.58
CA LYS A 82 -9.20 -12.90 -10.33
C LYS A 82 -8.36 -12.89 -9.06
N GLU A 83 -8.61 -13.86 -8.20
CA GLU A 83 -7.70 -14.22 -7.11
C GLU A 83 -6.63 -15.15 -7.69
N ILE A 84 -5.36 -14.73 -7.58
CA ILE A 84 -4.22 -15.45 -8.16
C ILE A 84 -3.71 -16.51 -7.20
N GLY A 85 -3.42 -16.13 -5.96
CA GLY A 85 -2.83 -17.04 -4.99
C GLY A 85 -2.73 -16.43 -3.58
N LEU A 86 -2.70 -17.31 -2.59
CA LEU A 86 -2.48 -16.95 -1.19
C LEU A 86 -1.03 -16.47 -1.00
N VAL A 87 -0.87 -15.35 -0.31
CA VAL A 87 0.42 -14.71 -0.01
C VAL A 87 0.78 -14.94 1.46
N PHE A 88 -0.12 -14.55 2.37
CA PHE A 88 0.07 -14.77 3.80
C PHE A 88 -1.18 -15.40 4.42
N ASP A 89 -0.96 -16.29 5.38
CA ASP A 89 -1.96 -16.92 6.25
C ASP A 89 -1.48 -16.81 7.69
N ASP A 90 -1.26 -15.56 8.11
CA ASP A 90 -0.78 -15.20 9.43
C ASP A 90 -1.31 -13.81 9.78
N VAL A 91 -1.50 -13.59 11.08
CA VAL A 91 -1.95 -12.30 11.60
C VAL A 91 -0.81 -11.29 11.65
N HIS A 92 -1.14 -10.01 11.56
CA HIS A 92 -0.19 -8.90 11.65
C HIS A 92 0.79 -8.82 10.48
N GLN A 93 0.32 -9.17 9.28
CA GLN A 93 1.09 -9.00 8.05
C GLN A 93 0.60 -7.73 7.34
N TRP A 94 1.49 -6.75 7.18
CA TRP A 94 1.13 -5.42 6.68
C TRP A 94 1.85 -5.10 5.38
N ILE A 95 1.19 -5.45 4.28
CA ILE A 95 1.61 -5.02 2.95
C ILE A 95 1.22 -3.56 2.76
N ASN A 96 2.21 -2.69 2.56
CA ASN A 96 2.00 -1.26 2.43
C ASN A 96 2.01 -0.84 0.95
N THR A 97 3.00 -1.29 0.18
CA THR A 97 3.12 -0.96 -1.24
C THR A 97 3.63 -2.13 -2.07
N SER A 98 3.42 -2.03 -3.38
CA SER A 98 3.90 -2.98 -4.36
C SER A 98 4.35 -2.31 -5.65
N SER A 99 5.03 -3.07 -6.48
CA SER A 99 5.41 -2.76 -7.86
C SER A 99 5.45 -4.03 -8.70
N SER A 100 5.34 -3.88 -10.02
CA SER A 100 5.24 -5.00 -10.95
C SER A 100 5.97 -4.71 -12.25
N ALA A 101 6.67 -5.74 -12.72
CA ALA A 101 7.37 -5.70 -13.98
C ALA A 101 7.39 -7.11 -14.58
N GLY A 102 6.93 -7.22 -15.84
CA GLY A 102 6.78 -8.50 -16.53
C GLY A 102 5.86 -9.48 -15.78
N GLU A 103 6.42 -10.61 -15.36
CA GLU A 103 5.71 -11.66 -14.62
C GLU A 103 5.80 -11.51 -13.08
N TRP A 104 6.53 -10.52 -12.57
CA TRP A 104 6.87 -10.43 -11.15
C TRP A 104 6.18 -9.25 -10.47
N VAL A 105 5.80 -9.46 -9.21
CA VAL A 105 5.36 -8.44 -8.26
C VAL A 105 6.37 -8.41 -7.11
N VAL A 106 6.82 -7.22 -6.73
CA VAL A 106 7.59 -6.95 -5.52
C VAL A 106 6.72 -6.16 -4.56
N PHE A 107 6.81 -6.45 -3.27
CA PHE A 107 6.04 -5.76 -2.25
C PHE A 107 6.79 -5.76 -0.93
N ASP A 108 6.45 -4.81 -0.07
CA ASP A 108 6.93 -4.82 1.31
C ASP A 108 5.96 -5.56 2.24
N ASN A 109 6.52 -6.01 3.35
CA ASN A 109 5.77 -6.47 4.51
C ASN A 109 6.32 -5.73 5.73
N VAL A 110 5.58 -4.77 6.24
CA VAL A 110 5.96 -3.96 7.40
C VAL A 110 5.96 -4.84 8.64
N THR A 111 7.10 -4.88 9.33
CA THR A 111 7.30 -5.72 10.53
C THR A 111 7.33 -4.90 11.81
N GLU A 112 7.64 -3.60 11.72
CA GLU A 112 7.68 -2.71 12.87
C GLU A 112 7.18 -1.30 12.52
N ILE A 113 6.33 -0.77 13.41
CA ILE A 113 5.81 0.59 13.35
C ILE A 113 6.20 1.30 14.64
N ASP A 114 6.80 2.49 14.52
CA ASP A 114 6.97 3.39 15.65
C ASP A 114 5.62 4.01 16.02
N ASN A 115 5.07 3.61 17.17
CA ASN A 115 3.77 4.09 17.67
C ASN A 115 3.75 5.58 18.04
N VAL A 116 4.91 6.21 18.24
CA VAL A 116 5.00 7.64 18.57
C VAL A 116 4.89 8.49 17.32
N THR A 117 5.61 8.11 16.26
CA THR A 117 5.65 8.86 15.00
C THR A 117 4.67 8.31 13.96
N ASN A 118 4.08 7.14 14.20
CA ASN A 118 3.26 6.38 13.27
C ASN A 118 3.99 6.14 11.92
N SER A 119 5.30 5.89 11.99
CA SER A 119 6.16 5.65 10.82
C SER A 119 6.58 4.19 10.75
N PHE A 120 6.73 3.67 9.54
CA PHE A 120 7.28 2.33 9.31
C PHE A 120 8.79 2.36 9.53
N VAL A 121 9.28 1.56 10.48
CA VAL A 121 10.69 1.55 10.88
C VAL A 121 11.38 0.23 10.57
N ASP A 122 10.62 -0.82 10.28
CA ASP A 122 11.18 -2.07 9.73
C ASP A 122 10.21 -2.78 8.78
N GLY A 123 10.77 -3.51 7.83
CA GLY A 123 10.02 -4.29 6.86
C GLY A 123 10.89 -5.27 6.08
N GLU A 124 10.20 -6.16 5.39
CA GLU A 124 10.78 -7.18 4.53
C GLU A 124 10.38 -6.94 3.09
N ILE A 125 11.27 -7.24 2.15
CA ILE A 125 10.98 -7.20 0.73
C ILE A 125 10.73 -8.61 0.24
N TRP A 126 9.58 -8.79 -0.38
CA TRP A 126 9.09 -10.05 -0.92
C TRP A 126 8.84 -9.92 -2.41
N ILE A 127 8.99 -11.04 -3.12
CA ILE A 127 8.57 -11.15 -4.52
C ILE A 127 7.63 -12.34 -4.68
N ILE A 128 6.74 -12.24 -5.67
CA ILE A 128 5.86 -13.32 -6.11
C ILE A 128 5.64 -13.19 -7.62
N LYS A 129 5.44 -14.30 -8.32
CA LYS A 129 5.00 -14.26 -9.72
C LYS A 129 3.52 -13.94 -9.81
N ARG A 130 3.11 -13.31 -10.91
CA ARG A 130 1.70 -13.03 -11.25
C ARG A 130 0.86 -14.28 -11.52
N ASP A 131 1.47 -15.46 -11.56
CA ASP A 131 0.78 -16.76 -11.55
C ASP A 131 0.59 -17.35 -10.14
N GLY A 132 1.07 -16.67 -9.11
CA GLY A 132 0.98 -17.06 -7.70
C GLY A 132 2.16 -17.91 -7.21
N THR A 133 3.11 -18.26 -8.08
CA THR A 133 4.26 -19.09 -7.70
C THR A 133 5.46 -18.25 -7.28
N GLY A 134 6.49 -18.89 -6.72
CA GLY A 134 7.77 -18.25 -6.44
C GLY A 134 7.77 -17.21 -5.32
N LEU A 135 6.74 -17.20 -4.46
CA LEU A 135 6.69 -16.36 -3.27
C LEU A 135 7.93 -16.59 -2.38
N ARG A 136 8.71 -15.53 -2.15
CA ARG A 136 9.86 -15.57 -1.24
C ARG A 136 10.31 -14.19 -0.80
N LYS A 137 10.91 -14.12 0.40
CA LYS A 137 11.65 -12.97 0.89
C LYS A 137 12.98 -12.84 0.14
N VAL A 138 13.35 -11.62 -0.23
CA VAL A 138 14.60 -11.29 -0.92
C VAL A 138 15.46 -10.26 -0.18
N GLY A 139 14.90 -9.55 0.80
CA GLY A 139 15.67 -8.57 1.56
C GLY A 139 14.93 -7.98 2.76
N ARG A 140 15.60 -7.04 3.43
CA ARG A 140 15.03 -6.17 4.48
C ARG A 140 14.94 -4.75 3.90
N GLY A 141 13.79 -4.12 4.03
CA GLY A 141 13.52 -2.79 3.49
C GLY A 141 12.03 -2.53 3.29
N LEU A 142 11.73 -1.34 2.81
CA LEU A 142 10.40 -0.80 2.59
C LEU A 142 10.33 -0.17 1.20
N ASN A 143 9.11 0.13 0.75
CA ASN A 143 8.87 0.91 -0.46
C ASN A 143 9.63 0.42 -1.71
N PRO A 144 9.59 -0.89 -2.04
CA PRO A 144 10.31 -1.41 -3.17
C PRO A 144 9.66 -1.02 -4.51
N ASP A 145 10.49 -0.82 -5.53
CA ASP A 145 10.06 -0.62 -6.91
C ASP A 145 10.95 -1.43 -7.88
N PHE A 146 10.34 -2.03 -8.89
CA PHE A 146 11.07 -2.82 -9.89
C PHE A 146 11.68 -1.93 -10.97
N SER A 147 12.86 -2.31 -11.45
CA SER A 147 13.29 -1.87 -12.78
C SER A 147 12.32 -2.40 -13.85
N PRO A 148 12.15 -1.71 -15.00
CA PRO A 148 11.17 -2.10 -16.03
C PRO A 148 11.33 -3.53 -16.59
N ASP A 149 12.54 -4.05 -16.54
CA ASP A 149 12.89 -5.42 -16.97
C ASP A 149 12.76 -6.48 -15.84
N ALA A 150 12.31 -6.06 -14.65
CA ALA A 150 12.21 -6.85 -13.42
C ALA A 150 13.54 -7.47 -12.95
N SER A 151 14.69 -6.95 -13.37
CA SER A 151 16.00 -7.50 -12.99
C SER A 151 16.55 -6.93 -11.68
N LYS A 152 16.19 -5.69 -11.34
CA LYS A 152 16.64 -4.98 -10.13
C LYS A 152 15.46 -4.49 -9.31
N ILE A 153 15.69 -4.32 -8.02
CA ILE A 153 14.75 -3.71 -7.07
C ILE A 153 15.46 -2.50 -6.45
N VAL A 154 14.86 -1.32 -6.57
CA VAL A 154 15.22 -0.18 -5.71
C VAL A 154 14.33 -0.21 -4.49
N TYR A 155 14.85 0.17 -3.33
CA TYR A 155 14.09 0.15 -2.08
C TYR A 155 14.66 1.11 -1.05
N GLU A 156 13.82 1.45 -0.09
CA GLU A 156 14.21 2.17 1.10
C GLU A 156 14.70 1.19 2.16
N LYS A 157 15.87 1.46 2.74
CA LYS A 157 16.36 0.74 3.90
C LYS A 157 16.27 1.69 5.10
N PRO A 158 15.42 1.39 6.10
CA PRO A 158 15.29 2.22 7.30
C PRO A 158 16.65 2.52 7.91
N ASP A 159 16.87 3.79 8.29
CA ASP A 159 18.11 4.32 8.85
C ASP A 159 19.36 4.14 7.96
N SER A 160 19.18 3.97 6.66
CA SER A 160 20.29 3.75 5.73
C SER A 160 20.09 4.38 4.34
N GLY A 161 18.91 4.88 4.00
CA GLY A 161 18.65 5.56 2.73
C GLY A 161 18.19 4.63 1.63
N ILE A 162 18.56 4.91 0.38
CA ILE A 162 18.06 4.18 -0.80
C ILE A 162 19.12 3.20 -1.30
N TRP A 163 18.66 1.98 -1.59
CA TRP A 163 19.47 0.85 -2.02
C TRP A 163 18.92 0.24 -3.30
N ILE A 164 19.80 -0.44 -4.03
CA ILE A 164 19.43 -1.30 -5.16
C ILE A 164 19.96 -2.69 -4.89
N MET A 165 19.19 -3.72 -5.25
CA MET A 165 19.62 -5.11 -5.29
C MET A 165 19.11 -5.80 -6.56
N ASP A 166 19.63 -6.97 -6.85
CA ASP A 166 19.09 -7.86 -7.88
C ASP A 166 17.76 -8.43 -7.40
N ARG A 167 16.87 -8.81 -8.33
CA ARG A 167 15.56 -9.37 -7.98
C ARG A 167 15.65 -10.57 -7.02
N ASP A 168 16.75 -11.33 -7.06
CA ASP A 168 16.96 -12.47 -6.17
C ASP A 168 17.50 -12.10 -4.78
N GLY A 169 17.76 -10.82 -4.52
CA GLY A 169 18.27 -10.30 -3.25
C GLY A 169 19.80 -10.16 -3.19
N THR A 170 20.51 -10.53 -4.26
CA THR A 170 21.96 -10.41 -4.35
C THR A 170 22.41 -9.03 -4.82
N ASP A 171 23.73 -8.80 -4.82
CA ASP A 171 24.37 -7.58 -5.33
C ASP A 171 23.79 -6.26 -4.78
N TYR A 172 23.35 -6.28 -3.52
CA TYR A 172 22.78 -5.11 -2.88
C TYR A 172 23.85 -4.04 -2.62
N ARG A 173 23.54 -2.79 -3.00
CA ARG A 173 24.42 -1.64 -2.80
C ARG A 173 23.61 -0.39 -2.50
N GLN A 174 24.18 0.47 -1.67
CA GLN A 174 23.63 1.77 -1.37
C GLN A 174 23.82 2.71 -2.56
N ILE A 175 22.81 3.48 -2.89
CA ILE A 175 22.89 4.53 -3.91
C ILE A 175 22.69 5.94 -3.33
N LEU A 176 22.03 6.05 -2.17
CA LEU A 176 21.88 7.30 -1.42
C LEU A 176 21.99 7.05 0.08
N ASP A 177 22.64 7.98 0.79
CA ASP A 177 22.87 7.93 2.22
C ASP A 177 21.60 8.11 3.06
N GLU A 178 21.70 7.78 4.35
CA GLU A 178 20.63 7.97 5.32
C GLU A 178 20.13 9.42 5.37
N GLY A 179 18.81 9.59 5.52
CA GLY A 179 18.18 10.90 5.59
C GLY A 179 18.16 11.67 4.26
N MET A 180 18.75 11.11 3.20
CA MET A 180 18.81 11.76 1.89
C MET A 180 17.57 11.53 1.03
N GLY A 181 16.75 10.52 1.32
CA GLY A 181 15.53 10.26 0.55
C GLY A 181 14.71 9.05 0.96
N VAL A 182 13.44 9.05 0.56
CA VAL A 182 12.45 7.98 0.76
C VAL A 182 11.63 7.77 -0.50
N TYR A 183 10.89 6.66 -0.56
CA TYR A 183 9.99 6.30 -1.67
C TYR A 183 10.65 6.34 -3.06
N PRO A 184 11.68 5.51 -3.30
CA PRO A 184 12.30 5.45 -4.62
C PRO A 184 11.34 4.87 -5.68
N SER A 185 11.44 5.35 -6.91
CA SER A 185 10.72 4.78 -8.05
C SER A 185 11.56 4.81 -9.34
N TRP A 186 11.61 3.68 -10.04
CA TRP A 186 12.32 3.48 -11.30
C TRP A 186 11.62 4.16 -12.47
N SER A 187 12.41 4.79 -13.34
CA SER A 187 11.91 5.30 -14.60
C SER A 187 11.53 4.15 -15.55
N PRO A 188 10.55 4.36 -16.46
CA PRO A 188 10.06 3.32 -17.35
C PRO A 188 11.08 2.84 -18.38
N ASP A 189 12.13 3.64 -18.62
CA ASP A 189 13.24 3.32 -19.52
C ASP A 189 14.43 2.66 -18.82
N GLY A 190 14.41 2.60 -17.48
CA GLY A 190 15.49 2.00 -16.70
C GLY A 190 16.72 2.88 -16.49
N SER A 191 16.69 4.16 -16.83
CA SER A 191 17.87 5.02 -16.73
C SER A 191 17.96 5.82 -15.42
N GLN A 192 16.83 6.02 -14.74
CA GLN A 192 16.69 6.98 -13.66
C GLN A 192 15.88 6.43 -12.49
N ILE A 193 16.08 7.04 -11.31
CA ILE A 193 15.30 6.78 -10.10
C ILE A 193 14.83 8.12 -9.55
N ALA A 194 13.53 8.25 -9.33
CA ALA A 194 12.91 9.36 -8.62
C ALA A 194 12.82 9.04 -7.13
N TYR A 195 12.97 10.04 -6.26
CA TYR A 195 12.75 9.88 -4.82
C TYR A 195 12.34 11.20 -4.17
N VAL A 196 11.92 11.13 -2.90
CA VAL A 196 11.46 12.28 -2.12
C VAL A 196 12.39 12.60 -0.97
N SER A 197 12.78 13.87 -0.86
CA SER A 197 13.50 14.44 0.29
C SER A 197 13.05 15.89 0.55
N GLY A 198 11.79 16.05 0.95
CA GLY A 198 11.09 17.35 1.02
C GLY A 198 10.80 18.01 -0.33
N SER A 199 11.46 17.57 -1.40
CA SER A 199 11.21 17.87 -2.81
C SER A 199 11.41 16.59 -3.63
N LEU A 200 11.07 16.63 -4.92
CA LEU A 200 11.29 15.52 -5.85
C LEU A 200 12.70 15.62 -6.45
N TYR A 201 13.44 14.53 -6.37
CA TYR A 201 14.78 14.41 -6.92
C TYR A 201 14.84 13.28 -7.94
N ILE A 202 15.73 13.41 -8.92
CA ILE A 202 15.99 12.40 -9.93
C ILE A 202 17.49 12.12 -9.94
N ILE A 203 17.85 10.85 -9.79
CA ILE A 203 19.23 10.35 -9.83
C ILE A 203 19.38 9.31 -10.95
N ASP A 204 20.62 9.06 -11.34
CA ASP A 204 20.96 7.86 -12.12
C ASP A 204 20.99 6.59 -11.25
N THR A 205 21.17 5.44 -11.87
CA THR A 205 21.20 4.13 -11.20
C THR A 205 22.43 3.91 -10.30
N ILE A 206 23.39 4.82 -10.26
CA ILE A 206 24.55 4.76 -9.37
C ILE A 206 24.54 5.86 -8.29
N GLY A 207 23.52 6.70 -8.25
CA GLY A 207 23.28 7.68 -7.19
C GLY A 207 23.66 9.13 -7.52
N ASN A 208 24.06 9.44 -8.76
CA ASN A 208 24.37 10.82 -9.13
C ASN A 208 23.08 11.61 -9.34
N ILE A 209 22.93 12.75 -8.67
CA ILE A 209 21.80 13.66 -8.87
C ILE A 209 21.84 14.19 -10.30
N MET A 210 20.77 13.91 -11.04
CA MET A 210 20.56 14.39 -12.41
C MET A 210 19.69 15.64 -12.45
N ASP A 211 18.64 15.68 -11.62
CA ASP A 211 17.71 16.82 -11.57
C ASP A 211 17.12 17.01 -10.17
N THR A 212 16.65 18.23 -9.90
CA THR A 212 15.92 18.59 -8.69
C THR A 212 14.69 19.39 -9.06
N VAL A 213 13.52 18.80 -8.82
CA VAL A 213 12.23 19.42 -9.05
C VAL A 213 11.74 20.05 -7.76
N PHE A 214 11.71 21.39 -7.71
CA PHE A 214 11.28 22.19 -6.55
C PHE A 214 9.76 22.19 -6.35
N ILE A 215 9.15 21.01 -6.28
CA ILE A 215 7.77 20.84 -5.83
C ILE A 215 7.82 20.24 -4.44
N ARG A 216 7.27 20.97 -3.47
CA ARG A 216 7.21 20.48 -2.09
C ARG A 216 6.30 19.25 -2.03
N THR A 217 6.91 18.10 -1.81
CA THR A 217 6.21 16.84 -1.53
C THR A 217 6.20 16.62 -0.02
N ARG A 218 5.10 16.10 0.51
CA ARG A 218 5.01 15.69 1.93
C ARG A 218 5.03 14.16 2.03
N GLY A 219 6.12 13.55 1.57
CA GLY A 219 6.35 12.12 1.76
C GLY A 219 5.32 11.21 1.09
N ASN A 220 4.78 11.60 -0.07
CA ASN A 220 4.04 10.68 -0.92
C ASN A 220 4.96 10.10 -1.98
N PRO A 221 4.89 8.79 -2.29
CA PRO A 221 5.69 8.19 -3.34
C PRO A 221 5.42 8.85 -4.70
N PRO A 222 6.47 9.20 -5.47
CA PRO A 222 6.32 9.54 -6.87
C PRO A 222 6.05 8.27 -7.67
N ASP A 223 5.44 8.43 -8.84
CA ASP A 223 5.32 7.36 -9.83
C ASP A 223 5.56 7.93 -11.23
N TRP A 224 6.29 7.17 -12.05
CA TRP A 224 6.60 7.62 -13.40
C TRP A 224 5.41 7.45 -14.33
N GLY A 225 5.24 8.42 -15.24
CA GLY A 225 4.32 8.28 -16.35
C GLY A 225 4.80 7.27 -17.39
N PRO A 226 4.05 7.06 -18.49
CA PRO A 226 4.47 6.23 -19.60
C PRO A 226 5.86 6.60 -20.14
N VAL A 227 6.57 5.66 -20.75
CA VAL A 227 7.94 5.82 -21.30
C VAL A 227 8.10 7.13 -22.09
N ASP A 228 7.15 7.46 -22.95
CA ASP A 228 7.24 8.63 -23.85
C ASP A 228 6.73 9.93 -23.22
N SER A 229 6.28 9.91 -21.96
CA SER A 229 5.68 11.08 -21.31
C SER A 229 6.70 12.05 -20.72
N ASN A 230 7.90 11.55 -20.40
CA ASN A 230 8.93 12.27 -19.65
C ASN A 230 8.34 13.04 -18.45
N ALA A 231 7.48 12.36 -17.69
CA ALA A 231 6.69 12.96 -16.63
C ALA A 231 6.58 12.07 -15.40
N ILE A 232 6.39 12.69 -14.25
CA ILE A 232 6.20 12.03 -12.95
C ILE A 232 4.88 12.52 -12.36
N CYS A 233 4.07 11.62 -11.82
CA CYS A 233 2.92 11.98 -11.02
C CYS A 233 3.25 11.92 -9.53
N ILE A 234 2.74 12.90 -8.79
CA ILE A 234 2.94 13.05 -7.34
C ILE A 234 1.66 13.49 -6.68
N THR A 235 1.44 13.07 -5.44
CA THR A 235 0.33 13.57 -4.62
C THR A 235 0.77 14.80 -3.83
N ASN A 236 0.27 15.98 -4.21
CA ASN A 236 0.59 17.24 -3.55
C ASN A 236 -0.34 17.50 -2.37
N ILE A 237 0.19 18.15 -1.33
CA ILE A 237 -0.62 18.70 -0.25
C ILE A 237 -0.75 20.20 -0.47
N TYR A 238 -1.95 20.67 -0.79
CA TYR A 238 -2.23 22.10 -0.83
C TYR A 238 -2.50 22.61 0.58
N MET A 239 -1.84 23.71 0.94
CA MET A 239 -2.07 24.39 2.22
C MET A 239 -3.40 25.13 2.25
N TYR A 240 -4.07 25.33 1.10
CA TYR A 240 -5.34 26.04 1.00
C TYR A 240 -6.27 25.50 -0.11
N PRO A 241 -7.48 25.00 0.21
CA PRO A 241 -7.96 24.75 1.57
C PRO A 241 -7.09 23.70 2.29
N PRO A 242 -6.86 23.83 3.60
CA PRO A 242 -6.00 22.90 4.35
C PRO A 242 -6.48 21.47 4.21
N GLY A 243 -5.58 20.55 3.84
CA GLY A 243 -5.91 19.13 3.71
C GLY A 243 -6.54 18.74 2.37
N ALA A 244 -6.47 19.60 1.35
CA ALA A 244 -6.81 19.21 0.00
C ALA A 244 -5.60 18.56 -0.69
N TYR A 245 -5.77 17.31 -1.11
CA TYR A 245 -4.71 16.51 -1.72
C TYR A 245 -5.02 16.29 -3.19
N TYR A 246 -4.46 17.14 -4.06
CA TYR A 246 -4.64 17.01 -5.50
C TYR A 246 -3.36 16.50 -6.13
N PRO A 247 -3.38 15.33 -6.79
CA PRO A 247 -2.23 14.89 -7.54
C PRO A 247 -1.88 15.85 -8.67
N SER A 248 -0.63 15.82 -9.10
CA SER A 248 -0.19 16.60 -10.25
C SER A 248 0.78 15.80 -11.10
N ILE A 249 0.80 16.11 -12.39
CA ILE A 249 1.76 15.61 -13.35
C ILE A 249 2.83 16.68 -13.55
N VAL A 250 4.08 16.32 -13.38
CA VAL A 250 5.25 17.16 -13.61
C VAL A 250 5.91 16.69 -14.90
N TYR A 251 6.00 17.55 -15.90
CA TYR A 251 6.71 17.25 -17.15
C TYR A 251 8.14 17.74 -17.05
N LEU A 252 9.10 16.81 -17.06
CA LEU A 252 10.50 17.09 -16.72
C LEU A 252 11.17 17.99 -17.75
N GLU A 253 10.89 17.76 -19.03
CA GLU A 253 11.43 18.57 -20.14
C GLU A 253 11.02 20.05 -20.10
N THR A 254 9.79 20.34 -19.67
CA THR A 254 9.21 21.68 -19.76
C THR A 254 9.09 22.38 -18.42
N GLY A 255 9.21 21.65 -17.31
CA GLY A 255 8.89 22.10 -15.97
C GLY A 255 7.40 22.39 -15.75
N LYS A 256 6.53 22.08 -16.73
CA LYS A 256 5.08 22.28 -16.62
C LYS A 256 4.52 21.38 -15.52
N VAL A 257 3.58 21.90 -14.74
CA VAL A 257 2.84 21.12 -13.73
C VAL A 257 1.35 21.19 -14.06
N ASP A 258 0.73 20.04 -14.29
CA ASP A 258 -0.72 19.90 -14.49
C ASP A 258 -1.36 19.28 -13.24
N THR A 259 -2.18 20.05 -12.53
CA THR A 259 -2.96 19.54 -11.39
C THR A 259 -4.15 18.72 -11.86
N LEU A 260 -4.31 17.53 -11.29
CA LEU A 260 -5.43 16.64 -11.58
C LEU A 260 -6.67 17.07 -10.79
N GLY A 261 -7.82 17.09 -11.45
CA GLY A 261 -9.09 17.61 -10.91
C GLY A 261 -9.81 16.68 -9.93
N PHE A 262 -9.08 15.85 -9.18
CA PHE A 262 -9.66 14.91 -8.20
C PHE A 262 -8.77 14.78 -6.96
N GLU A 263 -9.38 14.50 -5.81
CA GLU A 263 -8.65 14.30 -4.56
C GLU A 263 -8.11 12.88 -4.40
N ALA A 264 -6.95 12.77 -3.75
CA ALA A 264 -6.26 11.52 -3.48
C ALA A 264 -5.34 11.65 -2.26
N TYR A 265 -5.47 10.76 -1.27
CA TYR A 265 -4.80 10.84 0.03
C TYR A 265 -3.55 9.95 0.17
N SER A 266 -3.14 9.24 -0.89
CA SER A 266 -2.01 8.31 -0.87
C SER A 266 -1.15 8.40 -2.13
N LYS A 267 -0.22 7.44 -2.30
CA LYS A 267 0.45 7.15 -3.58
C LYS A 267 -0.55 7.24 -4.73
N ILE A 268 -0.13 7.90 -5.80
CA ILE A 268 -0.79 7.85 -7.11
C ILE A 268 0.05 6.96 -8.03
N CYS A 269 -0.60 6.06 -8.77
CA CYS A 269 0.10 5.24 -9.77
C CYS A 269 -0.48 5.54 -11.16
N TRP A 270 0.36 5.86 -12.14
CA TRP A 270 -0.03 6.18 -13.50
C TRP A 270 -0.01 4.93 -14.39
N SER A 271 -1.12 4.63 -15.07
CA SER A 271 -1.19 3.47 -15.95
C SER A 271 -0.13 3.54 -17.05
N PRO A 272 0.49 2.42 -17.47
CA PRO A 272 1.44 2.38 -18.58
C PRO A 272 0.90 2.95 -19.90
N LEU A 273 -0.42 2.85 -20.14
CA LEU A 273 -1.06 3.46 -21.32
C LEU A 273 -1.36 4.96 -21.16
N GLY A 274 -1.06 5.56 -20.01
CA GLY A 274 -1.27 6.99 -19.73
C GLY A 274 -2.74 7.41 -19.55
N THR A 275 -3.68 6.47 -19.51
CA THR A 275 -5.12 6.74 -19.58
C THR A 275 -5.80 6.81 -18.21
N ARG A 276 -5.23 6.18 -17.18
CA ARG A 276 -5.85 6.03 -15.86
C ARG A 276 -4.85 6.20 -14.73
N PHE A 277 -5.38 6.45 -13.54
CA PHE A 277 -4.65 6.50 -12.28
C PHE A 277 -5.25 5.54 -11.27
N ILE A 278 -4.40 4.99 -10.41
CA ILE A 278 -4.79 4.37 -9.14
C ILE A 278 -4.46 5.38 -8.04
N SER A 279 -5.37 5.57 -7.10
CA SER A 279 -5.06 6.21 -5.82
C SER A 279 -6.09 5.85 -4.76
N ARG A 280 -6.10 6.54 -3.62
CA ARG A 280 -6.99 6.27 -2.49
C ARG A 280 -7.66 7.54 -2.00
N ASP A 281 -8.91 7.45 -1.58
CA ASP A 281 -9.58 8.48 -0.79
C ASP A 281 -10.24 7.86 0.46
N GLU A 282 -11.15 8.59 1.10
CA GLU A 282 -11.91 8.13 2.28
C GLU A 282 -12.71 6.84 2.03
N ASN A 283 -13.06 6.54 0.78
CA ASN A 283 -13.80 5.35 0.40
C ASN A 283 -12.89 4.17 0.06
N GLY A 284 -11.57 4.36 -0.02
CA GLY A 284 -10.60 3.31 -0.32
C GLY A 284 -9.94 3.50 -1.68
N TYR A 285 -9.28 2.46 -2.16
CA TYR A 285 -8.55 2.52 -3.43
C TYR A 285 -9.50 2.60 -4.62
N PHE A 286 -9.24 3.52 -5.53
CA PHE A 286 -10.01 3.78 -6.72
C PHE A 286 -9.13 3.82 -7.97
N ILE A 287 -9.77 3.56 -9.11
CA ILE A 287 -9.22 3.78 -10.43
C ILE A 287 -10.04 4.88 -11.09
N ILE A 288 -9.38 5.84 -11.72
CA ILE A 288 -10.03 6.97 -12.40
C ILE A 288 -9.35 7.23 -13.75
N LYS A 289 -10.09 7.74 -14.73
CA LYS A 289 -9.48 8.23 -15.97
C LYS A 289 -8.72 9.53 -15.73
N ARG A 290 -7.78 9.83 -16.61
CA ARG A 290 -6.99 11.07 -16.57
C ARG A 290 -7.85 12.35 -16.61
N ASP A 291 -9.01 12.31 -17.26
CA ASP A 291 -9.97 13.42 -17.32
C ASP A 291 -10.88 13.54 -16.07
N GLY A 292 -10.68 12.68 -15.06
CA GLY A 292 -11.50 12.65 -13.84
C GLY A 292 -12.79 11.84 -13.97
N THR A 293 -13.07 11.23 -15.13
CA THR A 293 -14.28 10.44 -15.35
C THR A 293 -14.09 8.96 -15.02
N ASN A 294 -15.18 8.20 -14.98
CA ASN A 294 -15.20 6.74 -14.77
C ASN A 294 -14.40 6.28 -13.54
N LYS A 295 -14.56 7.00 -12.43
CA LYS A 295 -14.04 6.58 -11.12
C LYS A 295 -14.79 5.35 -10.61
N TRP A 296 -14.07 4.34 -10.15
CA TRP A 296 -14.63 3.15 -9.50
C TRP A 296 -13.68 2.63 -8.41
N TYR A 297 -14.20 1.93 -7.40
CA TYR A 297 -13.41 1.46 -6.26
C TYR A 297 -13.08 -0.04 -6.36
N LEU A 298 -11.86 -0.42 -5.97
CA LEU A 298 -11.42 -1.82 -5.95
C LEU A 298 -12.28 -2.67 -5.01
N LYS A 299 -12.64 -2.13 -3.84
CA LYS A 299 -13.48 -2.84 -2.86
C LYS A 299 -14.84 -3.26 -3.42
N ASP A 300 -15.42 -2.47 -4.33
CA ASP A 300 -16.71 -2.76 -4.95
C ASP A 300 -16.62 -3.97 -5.93
N LYS A 301 -15.40 -4.44 -6.24
CA LYS A 301 -15.13 -5.53 -7.18
C LYS A 301 -14.70 -6.84 -6.53
N ILE A 302 -14.24 -6.79 -5.28
CA ILE A 302 -13.83 -7.98 -4.51
C ILE A 302 -14.98 -8.57 -3.70
N GLU A 303 -16.06 -7.78 -3.49
CA GLU A 303 -17.23 -8.21 -2.73
C GLU A 303 -18.32 -8.80 -3.64
N GLY A 304 -18.50 -10.12 -3.56
CA GLY A 304 -19.76 -10.76 -3.90
C GLY A 304 -20.78 -10.58 -2.77
N GLY A 305 -21.58 -9.49 -2.82
CA GLY A 305 -22.92 -9.43 -2.24
C GLY A 305 -23.12 -8.63 -0.94
N GLY A 306 -23.47 -7.35 -1.10
CA GLY A 306 -24.49 -6.66 -0.29
C GLY A 306 -24.10 -6.12 1.09
N LYS A 307 -24.38 -4.83 1.30
CA LYS A 307 -25.08 -4.43 2.53
C LYS A 307 -26.56 -4.76 2.40
#